data_AF-A0A1S3LHJ6-F1
#
_entry.id   AF-A0A1S3LHJ6-F1
#
_cell.length_a   1.000
_cell.length_b   1.000
_cell.length_c   1.000
_cell.angle_alpha   90.00
_cell.angle_beta   90.00
_cell.angle_gamma   90.00
#
_symmetry.space_group_name_H-M   'P 1'
#
loop_
_entity.id
_entity.type
_entity.pdbx_description
1 polymer ?
#
loop_
_entity_poly.entity_id
_entity_poly.type
_entity_poly.pdbx_seq_one_letter_code
_entity_poly.pdbx_strand_id
1 'polypeptide(L)'
;YNIKVRLLVTALSPCPVVSDSPFPKEAFSIGEEEEKERENTVEGPPEVEDVDECQFYQGTLCHHRCINTPGSFRCACYPGYVLQKDEVSCVPETVDEENKLREDDRPEVESTSTTPSTTPTSVNPCEGNGLCMQQCSSVAGRPGCSCFPGFSLMADGQSCEDINECLMSTRTCQMNERCVNTAGSFVCRRQITCSLGYQINNDVCEDVDECFQGTHDCGPGFECVNSEGSFRCNAKPRCSMGFTQDTHGNCIDIDECGVVGQPCSPGFNCINTVGSYSCQRKIIMCSRGYHASPDGARCIDVDECQSALHHCGEGQICHNLPGSYRCDCQTGYQYDMFRKTCVDVNECWRYPGRLCAQTCENTPGSYQCSCTAGFSLSRDGKNCEDVNECLTNPCSQECANIYGSYQCYCRQGSYLREDGHTCEDIDECAQSIGHLCSFKCVNVPGSYQCACPEYGYTMSPNGRSCRDIDECTIGAHNCSLAETCYNIQGGFRCLSFDCPQNYRKSSDMRCERQSCPNLLDCQNSPLRITYYHLSFQTNIVIPAQIFRIGPSPAYSGDNVIISITQGNLENYFSTRKLNAYTGAVYMHRQVREPRDFLIDVEMKLWRQGTFTTFLARIYVFITANSL
;
A
#
# COMPACT_ATOMS: atom_id res chain seq x y z
N TYR A 1 -32.20 61.85 -25.69
CA TYR A 1 -31.07 62.08 -24.78
C TYR A 1 -30.15 60.88 -24.83
N ASN A 2 -28.84 61.09 -24.96
CA ASN A 2 -27.85 59.99 -24.98
C ASN A 2 -27.28 59.78 -23.57
N ILE A 3 -27.33 58.55 -23.05
CA ILE A 3 -26.52 58.10 -21.92
C ILE A 3 -25.89 56.76 -22.30
N LYS A 4 -24.57 56.64 -22.15
CA LYS A 4 -23.82 55.42 -22.47
C LYS A 4 -23.80 54.47 -21.27
N VAL A 5 -24.02 53.18 -21.53
CA VAL A 5 -23.59 52.10 -20.62
C VAL A 5 -22.06 52.04 -20.61
N ARG A 6 -21.45 51.80 -19.45
CA ARG A 6 -20.01 51.57 -19.31
C ARG A 6 -19.76 50.48 -18.25
N LEU A 7 -19.31 49.30 -18.68
CA LEU A 7 -18.79 48.29 -17.77
C LEU A 7 -17.46 48.74 -17.18
N LEU A 8 -17.13 48.24 -15.99
CA LEU A 8 -15.80 48.29 -15.38
C LEU A 8 -15.48 46.92 -14.78
N VAL A 9 -14.22 46.48 -14.95
CA VAL A 9 -13.68 45.21 -14.46
C VAL A 9 -12.28 45.47 -13.90
N THR A 10 -12.10 45.23 -12.60
CA THR A 10 -10.83 45.16 -11.86
C THR A 10 -11.11 44.32 -10.61
N ALA A 11 -10.52 43.12 -10.43
CA ALA A 11 -9.11 42.80 -10.15
C ALA A 11 -8.77 42.88 -8.65
N LEU A 12 -8.24 41.78 -8.09
CA LEU A 12 -7.94 41.55 -6.67
C LEU A 12 -6.43 41.49 -6.40
N SER A 13 -5.97 42.10 -5.31
CA SER A 13 -4.70 41.85 -4.55
C SER A 13 -4.43 43.01 -3.55
N PRO A 14 -3.55 42.87 -2.53
CA PRO A 14 -3.42 41.78 -1.57
C PRO A 14 -3.32 42.31 -0.10
N CYS A 15 -3.11 41.45 0.89
CA CYS A 15 -2.98 41.84 2.32
C CYS A 15 -1.53 42.21 2.72
N PRO A 16 -1.31 43.15 3.66
CA PRO A 16 -0.02 43.45 4.30
C PRO A 16 0.17 42.73 5.66
N VAL A 17 1.40 42.72 6.21
CA VAL A 17 1.76 42.03 7.46
C VAL A 17 2.84 42.81 8.26
N VAL A 18 2.88 42.60 9.59
CA VAL A 18 3.92 42.94 10.59
C VAL A 18 4.13 44.42 11.00
N SER A 19 4.07 44.66 12.32
CA SER A 19 4.93 45.61 13.07
C SER A 19 4.96 45.21 14.55
N ASP A 20 6.06 45.54 15.25
CA ASP A 20 6.38 45.03 16.59
C ASP A 20 6.10 45.99 17.77
N SER A 21 6.34 45.51 19.00
CA SER A 21 6.00 46.13 20.30
C SER A 21 6.77 47.42 20.69
N PRO A 22 6.40 48.11 21.81
CA PRO A 22 7.12 47.86 23.06
C PRO A 22 6.32 47.97 24.40
N PHE A 23 6.64 47.04 25.34
CA PHE A 23 6.86 47.13 26.81
C PHE A 23 6.19 48.21 27.72
N PRO A 24 5.92 47.92 29.03
CA PRO A 24 6.72 47.05 29.92
C PRO A 24 5.96 45.98 30.74
N LYS A 25 6.74 45.18 31.50
CA LYS A 25 6.28 44.20 32.50
C LYS A 25 6.32 44.80 33.90
N GLU A 26 5.40 44.40 34.76
CA GLU A 26 5.58 44.36 36.22
C GLU A 26 4.89 43.10 36.77
N ALA A 27 5.27 42.63 37.96
CA ALA A 27 5.01 41.26 38.42
C ALA A 27 4.33 41.18 39.79
N PHE A 28 3.57 40.11 40.00
CA PHE A 28 3.22 39.60 41.32
C PHE A 28 3.35 38.07 41.32
N SER A 29 3.95 37.55 42.39
CA SER A 29 4.24 36.11 42.58
C SER A 29 3.35 35.52 43.70
N ILE A 30 3.63 34.25 44.06
CA ILE A 30 2.93 33.38 45.04
C ILE A 30 1.84 32.51 44.37
N GLY A 31 1.99 31.18 44.31
CA GLY A 31 3.15 30.38 44.71
C GLY A 31 2.97 28.89 44.44
N GLU A 32 4.08 28.16 44.27
CA GLU A 32 4.14 26.71 44.11
C GLU A 32 4.96 26.09 45.24
N GLU A 33 4.54 24.92 45.71
CA GLU A 33 5.33 23.83 46.32
C GLU A 33 4.33 22.66 46.42
N GLU A 34 4.38 21.70 45.47
CA GLU A 34 5.03 20.38 45.59
C GLU A 34 4.26 19.37 46.48
N GLU A 35 4.20 18.05 46.20
CA GLU A 35 5.13 17.20 45.46
C GLU A 35 4.51 16.29 44.37
N LYS A 36 5.22 16.20 43.24
CA LYS A 36 5.72 14.99 42.56
C LYS A 36 4.90 13.67 42.59
N GLU A 37 4.63 13.16 41.38
CA GLU A 37 5.12 11.82 41.01
C GLU A 37 5.75 11.88 39.60
N ARG A 38 6.40 10.80 39.14
CA ARG A 38 7.37 10.85 38.02
C ARG A 38 6.90 10.08 36.79
N GLU A 39 7.21 10.61 35.60
CA GLU A 39 7.65 9.74 34.49
C GLU A 39 8.63 10.46 33.56
N ASN A 40 9.59 9.73 33.01
CA ASN A 40 10.62 10.27 32.11
C ASN A 40 10.17 10.11 30.66
N THR A 41 10.01 11.21 29.92
CA THR A 41 9.97 11.16 28.46
C THR A 41 11.34 10.73 27.92
N VAL A 42 11.47 9.45 27.59
CA VAL A 42 12.59 8.96 26.78
C VAL A 42 12.36 9.44 25.35
N GLU A 43 13.19 10.37 24.88
CA GLU A 43 13.23 10.74 23.48
C GLU A 43 13.60 9.51 22.63
N GLY A 44 12.87 9.31 21.53
CA GLY A 44 13.13 8.18 20.62
C GLY A 44 14.49 8.32 19.92
N PRO A 45 15.03 7.23 19.35
CA PRO A 45 16.29 7.28 18.61
C PRO A 45 16.21 8.30 17.46
N PRO A 46 17.33 8.98 17.12
CA PRO A 46 17.36 9.86 15.96
C PRO A 46 17.08 9.06 14.67
N GLU A 47 16.48 9.73 13.69
CA GLU A 47 16.47 9.22 12.32
C GLU A 47 17.93 9.11 11.85
N VAL A 48 18.38 7.88 11.57
CA VAL A 48 19.75 7.64 11.12
C VAL A 48 19.81 8.03 9.65
N GLU A 49 20.30 9.23 9.36
CA GLU A 49 20.65 9.65 8.01
C GLU A 49 21.68 8.67 7.42
N ASP A 50 21.45 8.25 6.18
CA ASP A 50 22.27 7.28 5.48
C ASP A 50 23.65 7.88 5.15
N VAL A 51 24.72 7.24 5.65
CA VAL A 51 26.09 7.73 5.49
C VAL A 51 26.69 7.15 4.21
N ASP A 52 26.83 7.98 3.17
CA ASP A 52 27.44 7.58 1.89
C ASP A 52 28.91 7.17 2.07
N GLU A 53 29.15 5.86 2.27
CA GLU A 53 30.50 5.34 2.50
C GLU A 53 31.38 5.46 1.25
N CYS A 54 30.78 5.52 0.05
CA CYS A 54 31.48 5.77 -1.20
C CYS A 54 32.09 7.18 -1.25
N GLN A 55 31.50 8.16 -0.56
CA GLN A 55 32.10 9.48 -0.34
C GLN A 55 33.09 9.51 0.84
N PHE A 56 32.83 8.72 1.89
CA PHE A 56 33.66 8.72 3.11
C PHE A 56 35.02 8.02 2.92
N TYR A 57 35.07 6.94 2.14
CA TYR A 57 36.27 6.11 1.91
C TYR A 57 36.72 6.13 0.44
N GLN A 58 37.04 7.34 -0.06
CA GLN A 58 37.38 7.55 -1.47
C GLN A 58 38.52 6.64 -1.96
N GLY A 59 38.19 5.74 -2.89
CA GLY A 59 39.16 4.89 -3.60
C GLY A 59 39.60 3.61 -2.90
N THR A 60 39.06 3.26 -1.72
CA THR A 60 39.48 2.05 -0.97
C THR A 60 38.40 0.97 -0.80
N LEU A 61 37.15 1.21 -1.22
CA LEU A 61 36.03 0.26 -1.05
C LEU A 61 35.77 -0.68 -2.23
N CYS A 62 36.04 -0.25 -3.47
CA CYS A 62 35.68 -0.98 -4.70
C CYS A 62 36.76 -0.80 -5.77
N HIS A 63 37.07 -1.84 -6.54
CA HIS A 63 38.08 -1.79 -7.60
C HIS A 63 37.74 -0.78 -8.71
N HIS A 64 36.44 -0.64 -9.05
CA HIS A 64 35.99 0.18 -10.18
C HIS A 64 34.97 1.26 -9.83
N ARG A 65 33.76 0.89 -9.38
CA ARG A 65 32.72 1.84 -8.98
C ARG A 65 32.00 1.39 -7.71
N CYS A 66 31.85 2.30 -6.76
CA CYS A 66 31.05 2.13 -5.55
C CYS A 66 29.63 2.68 -5.78
N ILE A 67 28.62 2.08 -5.16
CA ILE A 67 27.21 2.48 -5.21
C ILE A 67 26.66 2.41 -3.78
N ASN A 68 26.28 3.55 -3.20
CA ASN A 68 25.68 3.61 -1.87
C ASN A 68 24.25 3.01 -1.86
N THR A 69 23.84 2.47 -0.71
CA THR A 69 22.48 2.01 -0.39
C THR A 69 22.16 2.20 1.10
N PRO A 70 20.88 2.23 1.52
CA PRO A 70 20.53 2.44 2.93
C PRO A 70 21.21 1.46 3.90
N GLY A 71 22.21 1.94 4.63
CA GLY A 71 23.02 1.21 5.59
C GLY A 71 24.16 0.33 5.03
N SER A 72 24.54 0.46 3.75
CA SER A 72 25.71 -0.22 3.16
C SER A 72 26.03 0.21 1.74
N PHE A 73 27.21 -0.13 1.21
CA PHE A 73 27.56 0.05 -0.21
C PHE A 73 27.64 -1.27 -0.98
N ARG A 74 27.61 -1.21 -2.32
CA ARG A 74 27.98 -2.33 -3.20
C ARG A 74 28.85 -1.89 -4.38
N CYS A 75 29.70 -2.79 -4.87
CA CYS A 75 30.60 -2.51 -5.99
C CYS A 75 30.00 -2.88 -7.36
N ALA A 76 30.51 -2.26 -8.42
CA ALA A 76 30.20 -2.56 -9.81
C ALA A 76 31.42 -2.35 -10.71
N CYS A 77 31.52 -3.14 -11.77
CA CYS A 77 32.62 -3.08 -12.74
C CYS A 77 32.28 -2.18 -13.95
N TYR A 78 33.33 -1.71 -14.65
CA TYR A 78 33.20 -1.10 -15.98
C TYR A 78 32.98 -2.17 -17.06
N PRO A 79 32.42 -1.83 -18.23
CA PRO A 79 32.17 -2.79 -19.32
C PRO A 79 33.44 -3.56 -19.75
N GLY A 80 33.29 -4.84 -20.06
CA GLY A 80 34.41 -5.75 -20.35
C GLY A 80 35.12 -6.31 -19.12
N TYR A 81 34.59 -6.07 -17.90
CA TYR A 81 35.08 -6.64 -16.66
C TYR A 81 33.95 -7.25 -15.84
N VAL A 82 34.19 -8.43 -15.27
CA VAL A 82 33.24 -9.15 -14.39
C VAL A 82 33.64 -9.01 -12.92
N LEU A 83 32.64 -8.91 -12.03
CA LEU A 83 32.83 -8.84 -10.58
C LEU A 83 33.15 -10.24 -10.03
N GLN A 84 34.16 -10.34 -9.17
CA GLN A 84 34.54 -11.61 -8.54
C GLN A 84 33.68 -11.94 -7.31
N LYS A 85 33.85 -13.17 -6.80
CA LYS A 85 33.14 -13.70 -5.61
C LYS A 85 33.57 -13.07 -4.28
N ASP A 86 34.47 -12.09 -4.31
CA ASP A 86 34.79 -11.22 -3.17
C ASP A 86 33.91 -9.95 -3.13
N GLU A 87 33.04 -9.77 -4.14
CA GLU A 87 32.11 -8.66 -4.34
C GLU A 87 32.77 -7.26 -4.44
N VAL A 88 34.10 -7.21 -4.52
CA VAL A 88 34.92 -5.98 -4.50
C VAL A 88 35.84 -5.87 -5.72
N SER A 89 36.35 -6.99 -6.23
CA SER A 89 37.34 -7.04 -7.32
C SER A 89 36.72 -7.25 -8.70
N CYS A 90 37.28 -6.60 -9.71
CA CYS A 90 36.87 -6.74 -11.11
C CYS A 90 38.01 -7.32 -11.95
N VAL A 91 37.72 -8.25 -12.87
CA VAL A 91 38.72 -8.81 -13.82
C VAL A 91 38.24 -8.77 -15.27
N PRO A 92 39.14 -8.65 -16.27
CA PRO A 92 38.75 -8.56 -17.67
C PRO A 92 38.07 -9.84 -18.17
N GLU A 93 37.13 -9.67 -19.09
CA GLU A 93 36.41 -10.75 -19.74
C GLU A 93 37.22 -11.32 -20.93
N THR A 94 37.87 -12.47 -20.72
CA THR A 94 38.68 -13.14 -21.75
C THR A 94 37.83 -14.07 -22.61
N VAL A 95 37.68 -13.73 -23.89
CA VAL A 95 37.09 -14.61 -24.92
C VAL A 95 38.16 -15.45 -25.61
N ASP A 96 37.96 -16.76 -25.62
CA ASP A 96 38.52 -17.70 -26.60
C ASP A 96 37.52 -18.87 -26.79
N GLU A 97 37.39 -19.38 -28.02
CA GLU A 97 36.23 -20.14 -28.50
C GLU A 97 36.38 -21.68 -28.47
N GLU A 98 35.29 -22.39 -28.78
CA GLU A 98 35.12 -23.83 -28.56
C GLU A 98 35.60 -24.78 -29.70
N ASN A 99 35.63 -26.07 -29.34
CA ASN A 99 35.19 -27.23 -30.15
C ASN A 99 35.99 -27.73 -31.37
N LYS A 100 36.43 -29.01 -31.30
CA LYS A 100 36.31 -29.99 -32.40
C LYS A 100 36.61 -31.45 -31.97
N LEU A 101 36.07 -32.41 -32.73
CA LEU A 101 36.31 -33.85 -32.59
C LEU A 101 36.60 -34.51 -33.97
N ARG A 102 37.64 -35.39 -33.97
CA ARG A 102 37.95 -36.58 -34.81
C ARG A 102 37.55 -36.68 -36.31
N GLU A 103 38.53 -37.05 -37.15
CA GLU A 103 38.63 -38.39 -37.82
C GLU A 103 40.07 -38.59 -38.42
N ASP A 104 40.33 -39.59 -39.29
CA ASP A 104 41.55 -40.45 -39.33
C ASP A 104 42.65 -40.24 -40.45
N ASP A 105 43.70 -41.11 -40.42
CA ASP A 105 44.67 -41.59 -41.47
C ASP A 105 46.16 -41.07 -41.64
N ARG A 106 47.04 -41.87 -42.33
CA ARG A 106 48.54 -41.80 -42.51
C ARG A 106 49.08 -42.49 -43.82
N PRO A 107 50.41 -42.62 -44.22
CA PRO A 107 51.78 -42.27 -43.69
C PRO A 107 52.65 -41.31 -44.63
N GLU A 108 53.96 -41.32 -45.05
CA GLU A 108 55.26 -42.14 -45.17
C GLU A 108 56.53 -41.19 -45.43
N VAL A 109 57.84 -41.46 -45.75
CA VAL A 109 59.01 -42.42 -45.47
C VAL A 109 60.39 -41.92 -46.11
N GLU A 110 61.60 -42.30 -45.59
CA GLU A 110 63.03 -42.21 -46.14
C GLU A 110 63.74 -40.83 -46.47
N SER A 111 64.97 -40.69 -47.04
CA SER A 111 66.41 -40.90 -46.58
C SER A 111 67.40 -40.00 -47.41
N THR A 112 68.76 -40.04 -47.61
CA THR A 112 70.05 -40.82 -47.37
C THR A 112 71.28 -39.84 -47.69
N SER A 113 72.64 -40.02 -47.76
CA SER A 113 73.79 -40.94 -47.42
C SER A 113 75.21 -40.27 -47.73
N THR A 114 76.37 -40.98 -47.74
CA THR A 114 77.73 -40.67 -48.39
C THR A 114 78.98 -40.22 -47.54
N THR A 115 80.24 -40.28 -48.07
CA THR A 115 81.58 -40.47 -47.37
C THR A 115 82.92 -39.98 -48.09
N PRO A 116 84.17 -40.12 -47.52
CA PRO A 116 85.52 -39.80 -48.12
C PRO A 116 86.67 -40.90 -48.09
N SER A 117 87.95 -40.65 -48.57
CA SER A 117 89.03 -41.67 -48.91
C SER A 117 90.58 -41.30 -48.74
N THR A 118 91.57 -42.08 -49.28
CA THR A 118 92.99 -42.28 -48.77
C THR A 118 94.23 -42.59 -49.73
N THR A 119 95.49 -42.38 -49.23
CA THR A 119 96.76 -43.24 -49.33
C THR A 119 97.96 -43.06 -50.37
N PRO A 120 98.71 -44.08 -50.93
CA PRO A 120 100.20 -44.26 -50.69
C PRO A 120 101.16 -44.63 -51.89
N THR A 121 102.39 -45.19 -51.62
CA THR A 121 103.48 -45.82 -52.49
C THR A 121 104.64 -44.89 -53.00
N SER A 122 105.87 -45.26 -53.48
CA SER A 122 106.79 -46.46 -53.65
C SER A 122 108.25 -45.93 -54.02
N VAL A 123 109.34 -46.57 -54.53
CA VAL A 123 109.82 -47.87 -55.14
C VAL A 123 111.40 -47.98 -54.99
N ASN A 124 112.06 -49.16 -55.19
CA ASN A 124 113.54 -49.33 -55.40
C ASN A 124 113.90 -50.51 -56.39
N PRO A 125 115.13 -50.67 -56.99
CA PRO A 125 115.36 -51.39 -58.29
C PRO A 125 115.34 -52.95 -58.47
N CYS A 126 116.43 -53.72 -58.23
CA CYS A 126 116.46 -55.21 -58.49
C CYS A 126 115.74 -56.04 -57.40
N GLU A 127 115.24 -55.29 -56.42
CA GLU A 127 114.16 -55.59 -55.51
C GLU A 127 112.92 -56.08 -56.30
N GLY A 128 112.27 -57.15 -55.86
CA GLY A 128 111.10 -57.67 -56.58
C GLY A 128 111.40 -58.49 -57.84
N ASN A 129 112.52 -59.23 -57.89
CA ASN A 129 112.81 -60.30 -58.87
C ASN A 129 113.21 -59.85 -60.30
N GLY A 130 113.48 -58.57 -60.53
CA GLY A 130 114.08 -58.08 -61.78
C GLY A 130 113.21 -58.29 -63.02
N LEU A 131 113.79 -58.86 -64.08
CA LEU A 131 113.10 -59.12 -65.37
C LEU A 131 112.70 -60.59 -65.57
N CYS A 132 112.88 -61.45 -64.57
CA CYS A 132 112.58 -62.88 -64.68
C CYS A 132 111.17 -63.20 -64.21
N MET A 133 110.43 -64.01 -64.98
CA MET A 133 109.01 -64.29 -64.69
C MET A 133 108.80 -65.06 -63.37
N GLN A 134 109.69 -65.99 -63.02
CA GLN A 134 109.55 -66.83 -61.83
C GLN A 134 110.71 -66.64 -60.85
N GLN A 135 111.97 -66.82 -61.27
CA GLN A 135 113.12 -66.63 -60.38
C GLN A 135 114.30 -65.96 -61.10
N CYS A 136 114.80 -64.85 -60.54
CA CYS A 136 116.00 -64.15 -61.00
C CYS A 136 117.21 -64.48 -60.13
N SER A 137 118.33 -64.76 -60.78
CA SER A 137 119.66 -64.86 -60.16
C SER A 137 120.60 -63.81 -60.77
N SER A 138 121.40 -63.15 -59.94
CA SER A 138 122.42 -62.19 -60.40
C SER A 138 123.74 -62.91 -60.61
N VAL A 139 124.14 -63.12 -61.87
CA VAL A 139 125.39 -63.78 -62.23
C VAL A 139 126.25 -62.81 -63.03
N ALA A 140 127.44 -62.50 -62.53
CA ALA A 140 128.39 -61.56 -63.15
C ALA A 140 127.79 -60.18 -63.52
N GLY A 141 126.89 -59.65 -62.67
CA GLY A 141 126.30 -58.32 -62.84
C GLY A 141 125.21 -58.21 -63.92
N ARG A 142 124.64 -59.35 -64.34
CA ARG A 142 123.48 -59.42 -65.24
C ARG A 142 122.44 -60.40 -64.67
N PRO A 143 121.13 -60.16 -64.88
CA PRO A 143 120.10 -61.10 -64.45
C PRO A 143 120.09 -62.35 -65.35
N GLY A 144 119.88 -63.52 -64.75
CA GLY A 144 119.65 -64.80 -65.43
C GLY A 144 118.54 -65.58 -64.74
N CYS A 145 117.64 -66.17 -65.53
CA CYS A 145 116.34 -66.63 -65.06
C CYS A 145 116.20 -68.16 -65.02
N SER A 146 115.34 -68.64 -64.11
CA SER A 146 114.94 -70.06 -64.02
C SER A 146 113.47 -70.21 -63.60
N CYS A 147 112.89 -71.37 -63.90
CA CYS A 147 111.50 -71.71 -63.60
C CYS A 147 111.37 -72.72 -62.44
N PHE A 148 110.21 -72.74 -61.81
CA PHE A 148 109.81 -73.74 -60.82
C PHE A 148 109.42 -75.07 -61.52
N PRO A 149 109.47 -76.21 -60.81
CA PRO A 149 108.99 -77.49 -61.34
C PRO A 149 107.52 -77.40 -61.80
N GLY A 150 107.19 -78.09 -62.90
CA GLY A 150 105.90 -77.94 -63.60
C GLY A 150 105.91 -76.89 -64.72
N PHE A 151 106.96 -76.07 -64.82
CA PHE A 151 107.11 -75.05 -65.86
C PHE A 151 108.43 -75.23 -66.64
N SER A 152 108.42 -74.92 -67.94
CA SER A 152 109.60 -74.90 -68.81
C SER A 152 110.03 -73.47 -69.16
N LEU A 153 111.34 -73.19 -69.10
CA LEU A 153 111.90 -71.90 -69.51
C LEU A 153 111.82 -71.78 -71.04
N MET A 154 111.18 -70.72 -71.50
CA MET A 154 110.99 -70.44 -72.92
C MET A 154 112.30 -70.02 -73.59
N ALA A 155 112.32 -70.06 -74.94
CA ALA A 155 113.50 -69.72 -75.73
C ALA A 155 113.96 -68.25 -75.64
N ASP A 156 113.22 -67.38 -74.94
CA ASP A 156 113.60 -66.00 -74.61
C ASP A 156 114.55 -65.91 -73.38
N GLY A 157 114.74 -67.01 -72.66
CA GLY A 157 115.59 -67.12 -71.47
C GLY A 157 115.06 -66.38 -70.23
N GLN A 158 113.81 -65.93 -70.22
CA GLN A 158 113.22 -65.08 -69.16
C GLN A 158 111.81 -65.51 -68.72
N SER A 159 111.01 -66.08 -69.63
CA SER A 159 109.62 -66.48 -69.42
C SER A 159 109.50 -67.99 -69.12
N CYS A 160 108.44 -68.37 -68.40
CA CYS A 160 108.18 -69.74 -67.97
C CYS A 160 106.77 -70.18 -68.39
N GLU A 161 106.66 -71.19 -69.25
CA GLU A 161 105.37 -71.76 -69.71
C GLU A 161 104.98 -73.02 -68.94
N ASP A 162 103.67 -73.29 -68.86
CA ASP A 162 103.07 -74.37 -68.07
C ASP A 162 103.08 -75.72 -68.81
N ILE A 163 103.55 -76.79 -68.15
CA ILE A 163 103.67 -78.13 -68.76
C ILE A 163 102.35 -78.88 -68.57
N ASN A 164 101.46 -78.78 -69.56
CA ASN A 164 100.10 -79.34 -69.49
C ASN A 164 100.08 -80.89 -69.41
N GLU A 165 99.91 -81.45 -68.21
CA GLU A 165 99.97 -82.90 -68.00
C GLU A 165 98.69 -83.63 -68.45
N CYS A 166 97.57 -82.95 -68.64
CA CYS A 166 96.38 -83.56 -69.29
C CYS A 166 96.66 -83.95 -70.77
N LEU A 167 97.76 -83.47 -71.38
CA LEU A 167 98.16 -83.80 -72.75
C LEU A 167 99.39 -84.74 -72.83
N MET A 168 100.28 -84.74 -71.83
CA MET A 168 101.38 -85.70 -71.73
C MET A 168 100.93 -86.98 -71.00
N SER A 169 100.74 -88.06 -71.75
CA SER A 169 100.05 -89.30 -71.33
C SER A 169 100.78 -90.16 -70.28
N THR A 170 101.08 -89.61 -69.09
CA THR A 170 101.80 -90.29 -68.00
C THR A 170 101.20 -90.17 -66.59
N ARG A 171 99.91 -89.79 -66.43
CA ARG A 171 98.99 -90.21 -65.32
C ARG A 171 97.55 -89.72 -65.57
N THR A 172 96.56 -90.27 -64.86
CA THR A 172 95.15 -90.34 -65.31
C THR A 172 94.10 -89.93 -64.26
N CYS A 173 93.02 -89.28 -64.70
CA CYS A 173 91.74 -89.20 -63.97
C CYS A 173 90.97 -90.54 -63.98
N GLN A 174 89.96 -90.70 -63.12
CA GLN A 174 89.13 -91.92 -63.07
C GLN A 174 87.90 -91.85 -64.00
N MET A 175 87.22 -92.99 -64.17
CA MET A 175 85.98 -93.06 -64.94
C MET A 175 84.88 -92.16 -64.35
N ASN A 176 84.14 -91.49 -65.23
CA ASN A 176 83.18 -90.41 -64.94
C ASN A 176 83.80 -89.10 -64.42
N GLU A 177 85.09 -88.85 -64.65
CA GLU A 177 85.77 -87.59 -64.33
C GLU A 177 86.56 -87.02 -65.53
N ARG A 178 86.49 -85.70 -65.75
CA ARG A 178 87.24 -84.99 -66.81
C ARG A 178 88.50 -84.32 -66.27
N CYS A 179 89.61 -84.44 -66.99
CA CYS A 179 90.88 -83.75 -66.70
C CYS A 179 90.77 -82.26 -67.01
N VAL A 180 91.27 -81.40 -66.13
CA VAL A 180 91.41 -79.96 -66.32
C VAL A 180 92.81 -79.55 -65.89
N ASN A 181 93.58 -78.97 -66.82
CA ASN A 181 94.92 -78.48 -66.53
C ASN A 181 94.88 -77.18 -65.71
N THR A 182 95.87 -76.99 -64.85
CA THR A 182 96.05 -75.82 -63.98
C THR A 182 97.52 -75.43 -63.96
N ALA A 183 97.85 -74.17 -63.62
CA ALA A 183 99.25 -73.73 -63.68
C ALA A 183 100.14 -74.51 -62.69
N GLY A 184 100.99 -75.39 -63.22
CA GLY A 184 101.90 -76.29 -62.50
C GLY A 184 101.30 -77.63 -62.04
N SER A 185 100.08 -78.01 -62.45
CA SER A 185 99.46 -79.33 -62.14
C SER A 185 98.13 -79.60 -62.86
N PHE A 186 97.44 -80.71 -62.57
CA PHE A 186 96.10 -80.99 -63.12
C PHE A 186 95.09 -81.53 -62.10
N VAL A 187 93.79 -81.33 -62.37
CA VAL A 187 92.68 -81.67 -61.45
C VAL A 187 91.50 -82.31 -62.23
N CYS A 188 90.82 -83.27 -61.60
CA CYS A 188 89.69 -84.03 -62.19
C CYS A 188 88.32 -83.59 -61.63
N ARG A 189 87.23 -83.59 -62.42
CA ARG A 189 85.85 -83.25 -61.95
C ARG A 189 84.72 -84.07 -62.62
N ARG A 190 83.59 -84.23 -61.91
CA ARG A 190 82.39 -85.07 -62.22
C ARG A 190 81.25 -84.29 -62.93
N GLN A 191 80.11 -84.96 -63.23
CA GLN A 191 78.92 -84.40 -63.92
C GLN A 191 77.61 -85.11 -63.46
N ILE A 192 76.48 -84.38 -63.35
CA ILE A 192 75.19 -84.81 -62.72
C ILE A 192 73.95 -84.31 -63.53
N THR A 193 72.77 -84.94 -63.36
CA THR A 193 71.44 -84.55 -63.93
C THR A 193 70.29 -84.91 -62.98
N CYS A 194 69.18 -84.13 -62.99
CA CYS A 194 68.07 -84.23 -62.00
C CYS A 194 66.69 -84.67 -62.58
N SER A 195 65.75 -84.96 -61.67
CA SER A 195 64.37 -85.41 -61.94
C SER A 195 63.37 -84.27 -62.22
N LEU A 196 62.22 -84.60 -62.82
CA LEU A 196 61.06 -83.69 -62.90
C LEU A 196 60.56 -83.31 -61.50
N GLY A 197 60.07 -82.07 -61.34
CA GLY A 197 59.70 -81.47 -60.05
C GLY A 197 60.87 -80.81 -59.30
N TYR A 198 62.11 -80.98 -59.76
CA TYR A 198 63.31 -80.45 -59.11
C TYR A 198 64.12 -79.59 -60.08
N GLN A 199 64.73 -78.51 -59.58
CA GLN A 199 65.65 -77.64 -60.31
C GLN A 199 67.11 -77.90 -59.92
N ILE A 200 68.05 -77.69 -60.85
CA ILE A 200 69.48 -77.82 -60.58
C ILE A 200 70.01 -76.54 -59.93
N ASN A 201 70.62 -76.68 -58.76
CA ASN A 201 71.34 -75.60 -58.07
C ASN A 201 72.63 -76.16 -57.47
N ASN A 202 73.78 -75.60 -57.83
CA ASN A 202 75.12 -76.03 -57.36
C ASN A 202 75.36 -77.56 -57.36
N ASP A 203 75.10 -78.23 -58.49
CA ASP A 203 75.22 -79.69 -58.68
C ASP A 203 74.30 -80.56 -57.78
N VAL A 204 73.32 -79.96 -57.11
CA VAL A 204 72.27 -80.62 -56.31
C VAL A 204 70.89 -80.38 -56.95
N CYS A 205 69.96 -81.31 -56.72
CA CYS A 205 68.55 -81.18 -57.13
C CYS A 205 67.74 -80.59 -55.96
N GLU A 206 67.15 -79.41 -56.15
CA GLU A 206 66.30 -78.75 -55.14
C GLU A 206 64.82 -78.76 -55.58
N ASP A 207 63.91 -78.91 -54.63
CA ASP A 207 62.46 -78.98 -54.85
C ASP A 207 61.88 -77.66 -55.40
N VAL A 208 60.81 -77.75 -56.20
CA VAL A 208 60.16 -76.58 -56.82
C VAL A 208 58.84 -76.30 -56.12
N ASP A 209 58.87 -75.42 -55.11
CA ASP A 209 57.69 -75.07 -54.30
C ASP A 209 56.61 -74.34 -55.14
N GLU A 210 55.58 -75.07 -55.57
CA GLU A 210 54.49 -74.53 -56.40
C GLU A 210 53.50 -73.65 -55.59
N CYS A 211 53.50 -73.78 -54.26
CA CYS A 211 52.71 -72.91 -53.39
C CYS A 211 53.33 -71.51 -53.30
N PHE A 212 54.65 -71.40 -53.19
CA PHE A 212 55.37 -70.12 -53.20
C PHE A 212 55.39 -69.48 -54.59
N GLN A 213 55.53 -70.27 -55.65
CA GLN A 213 55.51 -69.75 -57.03
C GLN A 213 54.11 -69.42 -57.57
N GLY A 214 53.04 -69.77 -56.84
CA GLY A 214 51.66 -69.50 -57.23
C GLY A 214 51.20 -70.28 -58.47
N THR A 215 51.84 -71.42 -58.75
CA THR A 215 51.56 -72.29 -59.91
C THR A 215 50.59 -73.43 -59.58
N HIS A 216 50.14 -73.52 -58.32
CA HIS A 216 49.16 -74.49 -57.83
C HIS A 216 47.72 -74.22 -58.31
N ASP A 217 46.86 -75.25 -58.34
CA ASP A 217 45.47 -75.17 -58.81
C ASP A 217 44.39 -75.29 -57.70
N CYS A 218 44.80 -75.25 -56.41
CA CYS A 218 43.90 -75.32 -55.25
C CYS A 218 42.69 -74.36 -55.34
N GLY A 219 41.48 -74.94 -55.33
CA GLY A 219 40.22 -74.19 -55.45
C GLY A 219 39.80 -73.37 -54.21
N PRO A 220 38.84 -72.43 -54.37
CA PRO A 220 38.44 -71.51 -53.31
C PRO A 220 37.83 -72.24 -52.11
N GLY A 221 38.42 -72.02 -50.93
CA GLY A 221 38.09 -72.73 -49.69
C GLY A 221 39.18 -73.71 -49.22
N PHE A 222 40.20 -73.95 -50.05
CA PHE A 222 41.38 -74.74 -49.72
C PHE A 222 42.64 -73.89 -49.59
N GLU A 223 43.69 -74.48 -49.02
CA GLU A 223 44.99 -73.88 -48.70
C GLU A 223 46.11 -74.77 -49.25
N CYS A 224 47.05 -74.17 -49.98
CA CYS A 224 48.20 -74.87 -50.57
C CYS A 224 49.24 -75.19 -49.49
N VAL A 225 49.76 -76.41 -49.51
CA VAL A 225 50.90 -76.87 -48.71
C VAL A 225 51.86 -77.59 -49.63
N ASN A 226 53.13 -77.18 -49.69
CA ASN A 226 54.13 -77.85 -50.51
C ASN A 226 54.53 -79.22 -49.91
N SER A 227 55.02 -80.13 -50.75
CA SER A 227 55.70 -81.36 -50.35
C SER A 227 56.68 -81.81 -51.43
N GLU A 228 57.72 -82.57 -51.07
CA GLU A 228 58.82 -82.97 -51.98
C GLU A 228 58.32 -83.46 -53.36
N GLY A 229 58.57 -82.65 -54.39
CA GLY A 229 58.23 -82.90 -55.79
C GLY A 229 56.80 -82.59 -56.21
N SER A 230 55.89 -82.15 -55.31
CA SER A 230 54.55 -81.63 -55.64
C SER A 230 53.73 -81.11 -54.43
N PHE A 231 52.94 -80.06 -54.65
CA PHE A 231 51.95 -79.49 -53.71
C PHE A 231 50.71 -80.36 -53.35
N ARG A 232 49.97 -79.94 -52.32
CA ARG A 232 48.64 -80.46 -51.91
C ARG A 232 47.72 -79.37 -51.36
N CYS A 233 46.40 -79.62 -51.34
CA CYS A 233 45.38 -78.63 -50.94
C CYS A 233 44.55 -79.10 -49.72
N ASN A 234 44.53 -78.34 -48.62
CA ASN A 234 43.80 -78.66 -47.37
C ASN A 234 42.59 -77.71 -47.16
N ALA A 235 41.48 -78.17 -46.56
CA ALA A 235 40.26 -77.35 -46.41
C ALA A 235 40.29 -76.41 -45.17
N LYS A 236 39.76 -75.18 -45.30
CA LYS A 236 39.68 -74.21 -44.19
C LYS A 236 38.40 -74.36 -43.33
N PRO A 237 38.49 -74.25 -41.99
CA PRO A 237 37.33 -74.37 -41.08
C PRO A 237 36.43 -73.13 -41.07
N ARG A 238 35.14 -73.33 -40.73
CA ARG A 238 34.12 -72.28 -40.54
C ARG A 238 33.35 -72.48 -39.24
N CYS A 239 32.90 -71.39 -38.63
CA CYS A 239 32.15 -71.39 -37.38
C CYS A 239 30.62 -71.52 -37.55
N SER A 240 29.96 -71.90 -36.46
CA SER A 240 28.50 -71.98 -36.33
C SER A 240 27.85 -70.60 -36.26
N MET A 241 26.55 -70.53 -36.58
CA MET A 241 25.72 -69.34 -36.30
C MET A 241 25.77 -69.00 -34.79
N GLY A 242 25.78 -67.70 -34.47
CA GLY A 242 25.99 -67.19 -33.10
C GLY A 242 27.46 -66.94 -32.72
N PHE A 243 28.42 -67.28 -33.60
CA PHE A 243 29.85 -67.12 -33.35
C PHE A 243 30.55 -66.38 -34.50
N THR A 244 31.53 -65.53 -34.16
CA THR A 244 32.49 -64.93 -35.10
C THR A 244 33.85 -65.63 -35.02
N GLN A 245 34.69 -65.47 -36.04
CA GLN A 245 36.08 -65.95 -36.00
C GLN A 245 37.01 -64.87 -35.43
N ASP A 246 37.85 -65.24 -34.48
CA ASP A 246 38.98 -64.42 -34.05
C ASP A 246 40.12 -64.42 -35.10
N THR A 247 41.17 -63.64 -34.86
CA THR A 247 42.34 -63.56 -35.77
C THR A 247 43.17 -64.85 -35.88
N HIS A 248 42.83 -65.88 -35.12
CA HIS A 248 43.47 -67.19 -35.12
C HIS A 248 42.52 -68.31 -35.62
N GLY A 249 41.30 -67.95 -36.05
CA GLY A 249 40.29 -68.86 -36.59
C GLY A 249 39.38 -69.53 -35.55
N ASN A 250 39.51 -69.20 -34.26
CA ASN A 250 38.67 -69.73 -33.19
C ASN A 250 37.26 -69.12 -33.24
N CYS A 251 36.24 -69.91 -32.93
CA CYS A 251 34.86 -69.43 -32.82
C CYS A 251 34.63 -68.76 -31.47
N ILE A 252 34.52 -67.43 -31.46
CA ILE A 252 34.14 -66.64 -30.27
C ILE A 252 32.66 -66.28 -30.32
N ASP A 253 32.05 -66.22 -29.14
CA ASP A 253 30.63 -65.91 -28.93
C ASP A 253 30.31 -64.46 -29.33
N ILE A 254 29.17 -64.23 -29.99
CA ILE A 254 28.72 -62.87 -30.34
C ILE A 254 27.92 -62.29 -29.17
N ASP A 255 28.49 -61.34 -28.44
CA ASP A 255 27.76 -60.60 -27.41
C ASP A 255 26.71 -59.66 -28.06
N GLU A 256 25.50 -60.17 -28.32
CA GLU A 256 24.44 -59.35 -28.90
C GLU A 256 23.94 -58.27 -27.94
N CYS A 257 24.19 -58.38 -26.64
CA CYS A 257 23.89 -57.34 -25.65
C CYS A 257 24.88 -56.16 -25.69
N GLY A 258 26.11 -56.39 -26.17
CA GLY A 258 27.12 -55.35 -26.40
C GLY A 258 27.15 -54.80 -27.83
N VAL A 259 26.85 -55.63 -28.84
CA VAL A 259 26.97 -55.29 -30.27
C VAL A 259 25.69 -54.72 -30.86
N VAL A 260 24.50 -55.11 -30.36
CA VAL A 260 23.21 -54.58 -30.83
C VAL A 260 22.70 -53.52 -29.85
N GLY A 261 22.29 -52.36 -30.35
CA GLY A 261 21.88 -51.24 -29.49
C GLY A 261 20.60 -51.46 -28.67
N GLN A 262 19.65 -52.25 -29.19
CA GLN A 262 18.42 -52.66 -28.49
C GLN A 262 17.95 -54.06 -28.96
N PRO A 263 18.57 -55.16 -28.49
CA PRO A 263 18.17 -56.52 -28.85
C PRO A 263 16.89 -56.99 -28.13
N CYS A 264 16.55 -56.36 -27.01
CA CYS A 264 15.35 -56.64 -26.21
C CYS A 264 14.37 -55.46 -26.24
N SER A 265 13.08 -55.75 -26.07
CA SER A 265 12.04 -54.72 -25.94
C SER A 265 12.25 -53.82 -24.70
N PRO A 266 11.78 -52.57 -24.72
CA PRO A 266 11.80 -51.69 -23.54
C PRO A 266 11.20 -52.36 -22.30
N GLY A 267 11.88 -52.24 -21.16
CA GLY A 267 11.49 -52.90 -19.90
C GLY A 267 12.09 -54.30 -19.67
N PHE A 268 12.96 -54.78 -20.58
CA PHE A 268 13.68 -56.05 -20.42
C PHE A 268 15.21 -55.82 -20.37
N ASN A 269 15.93 -56.65 -19.61
CA ASN A 269 17.39 -56.69 -19.61
C ASN A 269 17.90 -57.83 -20.49
N CYS A 270 18.84 -57.51 -21.37
CA CYS A 270 19.58 -58.49 -22.17
C CYS A 270 20.60 -59.22 -21.28
N ILE A 271 20.72 -60.53 -21.45
CA ILE A 271 21.76 -61.37 -20.86
C ILE A 271 22.31 -62.23 -22.00
N ASN A 272 23.59 -62.03 -22.33
CA ASN A 272 24.25 -62.85 -23.35
C ASN A 272 24.41 -64.29 -22.84
N THR A 273 24.21 -65.28 -23.71
CA THR A 273 24.45 -66.70 -23.42
C THR A 273 25.11 -67.36 -24.63
N VAL A 274 25.84 -68.46 -24.42
CA VAL A 274 26.70 -69.04 -25.45
C VAL A 274 25.91 -69.46 -26.71
N GLY A 275 26.05 -68.68 -27.77
CA GLY A 275 25.38 -68.82 -29.07
C GLY A 275 24.03 -68.09 -29.23
N SER A 276 23.55 -67.31 -28.25
CA SER A 276 22.33 -66.49 -28.30
C SER A 276 22.10 -65.66 -27.02
N TYR A 277 21.58 -64.44 -27.13
CA TYR A 277 21.06 -63.68 -25.98
C TYR A 277 19.71 -64.18 -25.43
N SER A 278 19.37 -63.73 -24.22
CA SER A 278 18.06 -63.89 -23.58
C SER A 278 17.57 -62.57 -22.94
N CYS A 279 16.26 -62.31 -23.00
CA CYS A 279 15.64 -61.10 -22.46
C CYS A 279 14.85 -61.41 -21.18
N GLN A 280 15.34 -60.98 -20.02
CA GLN A 280 14.61 -61.09 -18.74
C GLN A 280 13.86 -59.80 -18.42
N ARG A 281 12.79 -59.87 -17.61
CA ARG A 281 11.96 -58.69 -17.31
C ARG A 281 12.63 -57.84 -16.22
N LYS A 282 12.82 -56.55 -16.48
CA LYS A 282 13.45 -55.61 -15.54
C LYS A 282 12.45 -55.24 -14.44
N ILE A 283 12.35 -56.07 -13.40
CA ILE A 283 11.52 -55.80 -12.22
C ILE A 283 12.14 -54.66 -11.41
N ILE A 284 11.69 -53.43 -11.64
CA ILE A 284 12.15 -52.27 -10.87
C ILE A 284 11.41 -52.23 -9.52
N MET A 285 12.15 -52.48 -8.43
CA MET A 285 11.63 -52.35 -7.07
C MET A 285 11.76 -50.90 -6.63
N CYS A 286 10.68 -50.14 -6.73
CA CYS A 286 10.66 -48.73 -6.34
C CYS A 286 10.75 -48.54 -4.83
N SER A 287 11.44 -47.48 -4.40
CA SER A 287 11.46 -47.01 -3.02
C SER A 287 10.07 -46.57 -2.55
N ARG A 288 9.84 -46.61 -1.23
CA ARG A 288 8.63 -46.05 -0.61
C ARG A 288 8.46 -44.58 -1.03
N GLY A 289 7.23 -44.16 -1.31
CA GLY A 289 6.90 -42.86 -1.92
C GLY A 289 6.89 -42.88 -3.46
N TYR A 290 7.29 -43.98 -4.11
CA TYR A 290 7.29 -44.10 -5.57
C TYR A 290 6.49 -45.33 -6.04
N HIS A 291 5.84 -45.20 -7.20
CA HIS A 291 5.19 -46.30 -7.91
C HIS A 291 5.91 -46.62 -9.23
N ALA A 292 5.77 -47.85 -9.73
CA ALA A 292 6.33 -48.21 -11.03
C ALA A 292 5.50 -47.57 -12.16
N SER A 293 6.18 -46.94 -13.12
CA SER A 293 5.59 -46.48 -14.38
C SER A 293 4.92 -47.66 -15.13
N PRO A 294 3.88 -47.43 -15.96
CA PRO A 294 3.14 -48.53 -16.63
C PRO A 294 3.99 -49.43 -17.54
N ASP A 295 5.13 -48.94 -18.01
CA ASP A 295 6.16 -49.66 -18.77
C ASP A 295 7.15 -50.46 -17.90
N GLY A 296 7.11 -50.29 -16.58
CA GLY A 296 8.06 -50.87 -15.62
C GLY A 296 9.49 -50.31 -15.71
N ALA A 297 9.73 -49.27 -16.52
CA ALA A 297 11.08 -48.83 -16.86
C ALA A 297 11.68 -47.84 -15.84
N ARG A 298 10.82 -47.10 -15.12
CA ARG A 298 11.17 -46.03 -14.17
C ARG A 298 10.22 -46.02 -12.98
N CYS A 299 10.70 -45.49 -11.86
CA CYS A 299 9.85 -45.14 -10.72
C CYS A 299 9.32 -43.72 -10.89
N ILE A 300 8.03 -43.52 -10.64
CA ILE A 300 7.35 -42.23 -10.65
C ILE A 300 6.99 -41.89 -9.20
N ASP A 301 7.22 -40.64 -8.83
CA ASP A 301 6.79 -40.07 -7.56
C ASP A 301 5.28 -40.27 -7.33
N VAL A 302 4.87 -40.56 -6.09
CA VAL A 302 3.46 -40.63 -5.71
C VAL A 302 3.09 -39.29 -5.09
N ASP A 303 2.38 -38.44 -5.83
CA ASP A 303 1.87 -37.18 -5.28
C ASP A 303 0.80 -37.48 -4.21
N GLU A 304 1.24 -37.49 -2.94
CA GLU A 304 0.38 -37.82 -1.80
C GLU A 304 -0.65 -36.72 -1.52
N CYS A 305 -0.44 -35.50 -2.03
CA CYS A 305 -1.38 -34.39 -1.96
C CYS A 305 -2.55 -34.59 -2.94
N GLN A 306 -2.26 -34.93 -4.21
CA GLN A 306 -3.29 -35.22 -5.21
C GLN A 306 -4.02 -36.55 -4.97
N SER A 307 -3.33 -37.55 -4.41
CA SER A 307 -3.92 -38.87 -4.10
C SER A 307 -4.64 -38.94 -2.75
N ALA A 308 -4.69 -37.84 -1.99
CA ALA A 308 -5.29 -37.77 -0.64
C ALA A 308 -4.70 -38.80 0.35
N LEU A 309 -3.42 -39.15 0.19
CA LEU A 309 -2.66 -40.03 1.10
C LEU A 309 -1.85 -39.24 2.14
N HIS A 310 -1.84 -37.91 2.05
CA HIS A 310 -1.19 -37.03 3.00
C HIS A 310 -1.92 -37.00 4.37
N HIS A 311 -1.18 -37.05 5.47
CA HIS A 311 -1.71 -36.94 6.83
C HIS A 311 -1.61 -35.50 7.37
N CYS A 312 -1.91 -34.50 6.53
CA CYS A 312 -1.92 -33.10 6.99
C CYS A 312 -3.17 -32.80 7.83
N GLY A 313 -3.00 -32.04 8.91
CA GLY A 313 -4.10 -31.61 9.77
C GLY A 313 -4.90 -30.43 9.21
N GLU A 314 -5.96 -30.05 9.93
CA GLU A 314 -6.69 -28.81 9.65
C GLU A 314 -5.74 -27.59 9.77
N GLY A 315 -5.92 -26.60 8.90
CA GLY A 315 -5.02 -25.43 8.82
C GLY A 315 -3.64 -25.70 8.19
N GLN A 316 -3.43 -26.82 7.49
CA GLN A 316 -2.19 -27.11 6.75
C GLN A 316 -2.36 -27.10 5.23
N ILE A 317 -1.26 -26.91 4.51
CA ILE A 317 -1.11 -27.06 3.06
C ILE A 317 -0.17 -28.24 2.81
N CYS A 318 -0.59 -29.16 1.93
CA CYS A 318 0.25 -30.26 1.49
C CYS A 318 1.17 -29.80 0.35
N HIS A 319 2.46 -30.08 0.47
CA HIS A 319 3.45 -29.89 -0.59
C HIS A 319 4.11 -31.23 -0.91
N ASN A 320 3.92 -31.72 -2.13
CA ASN A 320 4.56 -32.94 -2.62
C ASN A 320 6.08 -32.72 -2.82
N LEU A 321 6.90 -33.70 -2.46
CA LEU A 321 8.36 -33.71 -2.70
C LEU A 321 8.75 -35.12 -3.16
N PRO A 322 9.87 -35.31 -3.89
CA PRO A 322 10.26 -36.61 -4.44
C PRO A 322 10.41 -37.72 -3.39
N GLY A 323 9.39 -38.57 -3.26
CA GLY A 323 9.29 -39.70 -2.34
C GLY A 323 8.67 -39.40 -0.97
N SER A 324 8.15 -38.19 -0.72
CA SER A 324 7.42 -37.82 0.50
C SER A 324 6.83 -36.41 0.40
N TYR A 325 5.55 -36.24 0.75
CA TYR A 325 4.97 -34.95 1.09
C TYR A 325 5.58 -34.29 2.33
N ARG A 326 5.34 -32.99 2.49
CA ARG A 326 5.37 -32.26 3.76
C ARG A 326 4.08 -31.45 3.96
N CYS A 327 3.78 -31.09 5.21
CA CYS A 327 2.61 -30.31 5.60
C CYS A 327 3.04 -28.99 6.26
N ASP A 328 2.96 -27.89 5.53
CA ASP A 328 3.28 -26.55 6.02
C ASP A 328 2.01 -25.88 6.57
N CYS A 329 2.11 -24.97 7.55
CA CYS A 329 0.92 -24.25 8.04
C CYS A 329 0.37 -23.28 6.98
N GLN A 330 -0.96 -23.13 6.94
CA GLN A 330 -1.62 -22.08 6.14
C GLN A 330 -1.23 -20.69 6.65
N THR A 331 -1.31 -19.68 5.78
CA THR A 331 -1.12 -18.28 6.18
C THR A 331 -2.12 -17.91 7.28
N GLY A 332 -1.67 -17.17 8.29
CA GLY A 332 -2.45 -16.92 9.53
C GLY A 332 -2.27 -17.97 10.63
N TYR A 333 -1.64 -19.11 10.34
CA TYR A 333 -1.35 -20.16 11.33
C TYR A 333 0.16 -20.27 11.62
N GLN A 334 0.51 -20.64 12.86
CA GLN A 334 1.87 -20.99 13.27
C GLN A 334 1.89 -22.39 13.87
N TYR A 335 3.05 -23.06 13.85
CA TYR A 335 3.20 -24.32 14.59
C TYR A 335 3.05 -24.10 16.09
N ASP A 336 2.36 -25.02 16.76
CA ASP A 336 2.40 -25.18 18.21
C ASP A 336 3.84 -25.42 18.72
N MET A 337 4.05 -25.21 20.02
CA MET A 337 5.32 -25.40 20.74
C MET A 337 5.95 -26.79 20.50
N PHE A 338 5.15 -27.83 20.22
CA PHE A 338 5.64 -29.18 19.90
C PHE A 338 5.79 -29.48 18.39
N ARG A 339 5.54 -28.51 17.50
CA ARG A 339 5.62 -28.61 16.03
C ARG A 339 4.78 -29.75 15.40
N LYS A 340 3.63 -30.08 15.98
CA LYS A 340 2.72 -31.13 15.49
C LYS A 340 1.46 -30.62 14.82
N THR A 341 0.87 -29.57 15.39
CA THR A 341 -0.36 -28.93 14.92
C THR A 341 -0.07 -27.49 14.51
N CYS A 342 -0.88 -26.98 13.59
CA CYS A 342 -0.94 -25.56 13.29
C CYS A 342 -2.02 -24.94 14.17
N VAL A 343 -1.65 -23.92 14.94
CA VAL A 343 -2.55 -23.12 15.76
C VAL A 343 -2.70 -21.74 15.14
N ASP A 344 -3.91 -21.22 15.25
CA ASP A 344 -4.28 -19.90 14.77
C ASP A 344 -3.43 -18.79 15.42
N VAL A 345 -2.90 -17.86 14.62
CA VAL A 345 -2.13 -16.72 15.13
C VAL A 345 -3.09 -15.59 15.41
N ASN A 346 -3.52 -15.44 16.67
CA ASN A 346 -4.38 -14.32 17.05
C ASN A 346 -3.68 -12.97 16.82
N GLU A 347 -3.92 -12.31 15.68
CA GLU A 347 -3.16 -11.11 15.33
C GLU A 347 -3.61 -9.90 16.14
N CYS A 348 -4.87 -9.87 16.59
CA CYS A 348 -5.40 -8.87 17.52
C CYS A 348 -4.61 -8.84 18.85
N TRP A 349 -4.15 -10.00 19.33
CA TRP A 349 -3.25 -10.11 20.50
C TRP A 349 -1.77 -9.96 20.12
N ARG A 350 -1.37 -10.33 18.91
CA ARG A 350 0.02 -10.19 18.42
C ARG A 350 0.42 -8.73 18.21
N TYR A 351 -0.52 -7.87 17.81
CA TYR A 351 -0.31 -6.49 17.40
C TYR A 351 -1.45 -5.56 17.91
N PRO A 352 -1.67 -5.48 19.23
CA PRO A 352 -2.80 -4.73 19.80
C PRO A 352 -2.78 -3.26 19.38
N GLY A 353 -3.95 -2.73 19.00
CA GLY A 353 -4.13 -1.34 18.57
C GLY A 353 -3.46 -0.97 17.22
N ARG A 354 -2.89 -1.93 16.48
CA ARG A 354 -2.14 -1.66 15.23
C ARG A 354 -2.76 -2.25 13.96
N LEU A 355 -3.81 -3.07 14.09
CA LEU A 355 -4.49 -3.73 12.96
C LEU A 355 -5.80 -3.05 12.56
N CYS A 356 -6.57 -2.62 13.54
CA CYS A 356 -7.89 -2.01 13.39
C CYS A 356 -7.90 -0.69 14.16
N ALA A 357 -8.58 0.33 13.65
CA ALA A 357 -8.67 1.64 14.32
C ALA A 357 -9.51 1.60 15.62
N GLN A 358 -10.41 0.62 15.76
CA GLN A 358 -11.31 0.47 16.92
C GLN A 358 -11.34 -0.98 17.41
N THR A 359 -12.23 -1.83 16.90
CA THR A 359 -12.40 -3.22 17.36
C THR A 359 -11.71 -4.20 16.41
N CYS A 360 -11.04 -5.20 16.99
CA CYS A 360 -10.39 -6.31 16.29
C CYS A 360 -10.94 -7.62 16.85
N GLU A 361 -11.55 -8.44 15.99
CA GLU A 361 -12.03 -9.77 16.32
C GLU A 361 -11.23 -10.82 15.56
N ASN A 362 -10.79 -11.86 16.26
CA ASN A 362 -9.93 -12.88 15.72
C ASN A 362 -10.72 -14.02 15.07
N THR A 363 -10.28 -14.52 13.92
CA THR A 363 -10.96 -15.55 13.13
C THR A 363 -9.97 -16.64 12.67
N PRO A 364 -10.41 -17.85 12.31
CA PRO A 364 -9.49 -18.90 11.87
C PRO A 364 -8.70 -18.49 10.61
N GLY A 365 -7.40 -18.22 10.78
CA GLY A 365 -6.46 -17.81 9.74
C GLY A 365 -6.41 -16.31 9.43
N SER A 366 -7.13 -15.45 10.16
CA SER A 366 -7.10 -13.98 9.96
C SER A 366 -7.83 -13.19 11.06
N TYR A 367 -8.00 -11.89 10.89
CA TYR A 367 -8.82 -11.04 11.75
C TYR A 367 -9.85 -10.25 10.96
N GLN A 368 -10.96 -9.89 11.60
CA GLN A 368 -11.91 -8.91 11.10
C GLN A 368 -11.90 -7.67 11.98
N CYS A 369 -11.86 -6.49 11.34
CA CYS A 369 -12.03 -5.22 12.04
C CYS A 369 -13.50 -4.81 12.05
N SER A 370 -13.94 -4.24 13.16
CA SER A 370 -15.26 -3.64 13.30
C SER A 370 -15.17 -2.27 13.99
N CYS A 371 -16.19 -1.46 13.77
CA CYS A 371 -16.29 -0.10 14.31
C CYS A 371 -17.43 -0.01 15.32
N THR A 372 -17.33 0.92 16.26
CA THR A 372 -18.41 1.21 17.21
C THR A 372 -19.58 1.93 16.52
N ALA A 373 -20.71 2.08 17.21
CA ALA A 373 -21.78 2.97 16.75
C ALA A 373 -21.23 4.39 16.48
N GLY A 374 -21.84 5.09 15.53
CA GLY A 374 -21.34 6.37 14.99
C GLY A 374 -20.26 6.25 13.90
N PHE A 375 -19.76 5.03 13.62
CA PHE A 375 -18.68 4.81 12.64
C PHE A 375 -19.00 3.71 11.63
N SER A 376 -18.36 3.82 10.46
CA SER A 376 -18.44 2.87 9.35
C SER A 376 -17.05 2.36 8.98
N LEU A 377 -16.95 1.10 8.55
CA LEU A 377 -15.66 0.53 8.15
C LEU A 377 -15.24 1.08 6.78
N SER A 378 -14.07 1.70 6.73
CA SER A 378 -13.48 2.24 5.51
C SER A 378 -13.16 1.14 4.48
N ARG A 379 -12.90 1.54 3.23
CA ARG A 379 -12.53 0.66 2.12
C ARG A 379 -11.29 -0.19 2.41
N ASP A 380 -10.43 0.28 3.31
CA ASP A 380 -9.22 -0.40 3.77
C ASP A 380 -9.52 -1.67 4.60
N GLY A 381 -10.76 -1.84 5.06
CA GLY A 381 -11.19 -2.92 5.96
C GLY A 381 -10.64 -2.80 7.39
N LYS A 382 -10.08 -1.64 7.77
CA LYS A 382 -9.30 -1.43 9.02
C LYS A 382 -9.57 -0.11 9.72
N ASN A 383 -9.68 0.97 8.95
CA ASN A 383 -9.98 2.31 9.43
C ASN A 383 -11.48 2.49 9.63
N CYS A 384 -11.87 3.32 10.59
CA CYS A 384 -13.26 3.64 10.91
C CYS A 384 -13.53 5.10 10.55
N GLU A 385 -14.46 5.34 9.62
CA GLU A 385 -14.88 6.67 9.16
C GLU A 385 -16.19 7.08 9.85
N ASP A 386 -16.22 8.34 10.29
CA ASP A 386 -17.33 8.99 10.98
C ASP A 386 -18.63 9.01 10.12
N VAL A 387 -19.75 8.55 10.68
CA VAL A 387 -21.02 8.44 9.96
C VAL A 387 -21.87 9.68 10.20
N ASN A 388 -21.97 10.54 9.19
CA ASN A 388 -22.73 11.78 9.31
C ASN A 388 -24.25 11.53 9.37
N GLU A 389 -24.81 11.38 10.58
CA GLU A 389 -26.24 11.10 10.72
C GLU A 389 -27.13 12.29 10.35
N CYS A 390 -26.61 13.53 10.40
CA CYS A 390 -27.34 14.73 9.99
C CYS A 390 -27.84 14.68 8.53
N LEU A 391 -27.23 13.87 7.67
CA LEU A 391 -27.73 13.59 6.31
C LEU A 391 -29.14 12.99 6.29
N THR A 392 -29.57 12.35 7.38
CA THR A 392 -30.94 11.78 7.54
C THR A 392 -31.96 12.78 8.10
N ASN A 393 -31.52 13.97 8.53
CA ASN A 393 -32.32 14.98 9.23
C ASN A 393 -33.01 14.45 10.51
N PRO A 394 -32.26 13.89 11.49
CA PRO A 394 -32.83 13.36 12.72
C PRO A 394 -33.32 14.46 13.68
N CYS A 395 -32.76 15.66 13.59
CA CYS A 395 -33.11 16.81 14.42
C CYS A 395 -34.28 17.60 13.83
N SER A 396 -35.16 18.08 14.70
CA SER A 396 -36.30 18.94 14.31
C SER A 396 -35.93 20.34 13.80
N GLN A 397 -34.73 20.84 14.14
CA GLN A 397 -34.24 22.15 13.70
C GLN A 397 -32.81 22.07 13.14
N GLU A 398 -31.78 22.23 13.97
CA GLU A 398 -30.39 22.28 13.53
C GLU A 398 -29.63 21.05 14.03
N CYS A 399 -28.75 20.50 13.19
CA CYS A 399 -28.00 19.27 13.45
C CYS A 399 -26.52 19.56 13.20
N ALA A 400 -25.69 19.29 14.21
CA ALA A 400 -24.24 19.30 14.09
C ALA A 400 -23.73 17.88 14.18
N ASN A 401 -22.97 17.47 13.15
CA ASN A 401 -22.23 16.22 13.18
C ASN A 401 -21.01 16.36 14.10
N ILE A 402 -20.79 15.39 14.99
CA ILE A 402 -19.64 15.35 15.91
C ILE A 402 -18.93 14.00 15.77
N TYR A 403 -17.71 13.87 16.29
CA TYR A 403 -16.94 12.63 16.07
C TYR A 403 -17.57 11.45 16.81
N GLY A 404 -18.19 10.53 16.06
CA GLY A 404 -18.89 9.34 16.53
C GLY A 404 -20.35 9.52 16.95
N SER A 405 -20.99 10.65 16.63
CA SER A 405 -22.42 10.91 16.91
C SER A 405 -22.89 12.22 16.25
N TYR A 406 -24.11 12.65 16.54
CA TYR A 406 -24.62 13.98 16.22
C TYR A 406 -25.18 14.68 17.47
N GLN A 407 -25.29 16.01 17.41
CA GLN A 407 -26.01 16.80 18.41
C GLN A 407 -27.02 17.72 17.74
N CYS A 408 -28.25 17.72 18.25
CA CYS A 408 -29.29 18.64 17.84
C CYS A 408 -29.21 19.96 18.61
N TYR A 409 -29.43 21.07 17.91
CA TYR A 409 -29.52 22.40 18.49
C TYR A 409 -30.84 23.07 18.11
N CYS A 410 -31.34 23.90 19.03
CA CYS A 410 -32.57 24.65 18.88
C CYS A 410 -32.26 26.13 18.71
N ARG A 411 -33.03 26.80 17.85
CA ARG A 411 -32.92 28.25 17.64
C ARG A 411 -33.39 29.01 18.87
N GLN A 412 -32.86 30.21 19.04
CA GLN A 412 -33.26 31.14 20.09
C GLN A 412 -34.79 31.32 20.09
N GLY A 413 -35.41 31.17 21.26
CA GLY A 413 -36.87 31.07 21.43
C GLY A 413 -37.40 29.64 21.56
N SER A 414 -36.56 28.61 21.38
CA SER A 414 -36.93 27.20 21.59
C SER A 414 -35.89 26.45 22.44
N TYR A 415 -36.32 25.40 23.16
CA TYR A 415 -35.47 24.54 23.99
C TYR A 415 -35.48 23.10 23.49
N LEU A 416 -34.39 22.36 23.73
CA LEU A 416 -34.30 20.94 23.38
C LEU A 416 -35.00 20.09 24.45
N ARG A 417 -35.90 19.19 24.01
CA ARG A 417 -36.63 18.25 24.86
C ARG A 417 -35.71 17.13 25.38
N GLU A 418 -36.17 16.41 26.40
CA GLU A 418 -35.51 15.18 26.93
C GLU A 418 -35.25 14.09 25.88
N ASP A 419 -35.88 14.13 24.70
CA ASP A 419 -35.60 13.18 23.60
C ASP A 419 -34.31 13.52 22.83
N GLY A 420 -33.69 14.68 23.08
CA GLY A 420 -32.48 15.13 22.41
C GLY A 420 -32.65 15.53 20.93
N HIS A 421 -33.88 15.58 20.41
CA HIS A 421 -34.15 15.72 18.97
C HIS A 421 -35.26 16.74 18.63
N THR A 422 -36.30 16.84 19.46
CA THR A 422 -37.39 17.82 19.29
C THR A 422 -37.12 19.11 20.05
N CYS A 423 -37.26 20.23 19.33
CA CYS A 423 -37.17 21.57 19.87
C CYS A 423 -38.58 22.08 20.16
N GLU A 424 -38.88 22.32 21.42
CA GLU A 424 -40.17 22.85 21.87
C GLU A 424 -40.07 24.37 22.10
N ASP A 425 -41.20 25.06 21.90
CA ASP A 425 -41.31 26.52 21.93
C ASP A 425 -41.28 27.05 23.38
N ILE A 426 -40.53 28.13 23.64
CA ILE A 426 -40.50 28.75 24.97
C ILE A 426 -41.70 29.69 25.08
N ASP A 427 -42.79 29.25 25.71
CA ASP A 427 -43.94 30.12 26.02
C ASP A 427 -43.56 31.18 27.08
N GLU A 428 -43.02 32.31 26.62
CA GLU A 428 -42.58 33.39 27.50
C GLU A 428 -43.77 34.11 28.18
N CYS A 429 -44.98 33.99 27.60
CA CYS A 429 -46.21 34.49 28.22
C CYS A 429 -46.59 33.66 29.45
N ALA A 430 -46.44 32.34 29.42
CA ALA A 430 -46.69 31.44 30.55
C ALA A 430 -45.60 31.53 31.62
N GLN A 431 -44.32 31.61 31.22
CA GLN A 431 -43.18 31.62 32.15
C GLN A 431 -43.07 32.90 33.02
N SER A 432 -43.95 33.89 32.84
CA SER A 432 -44.19 34.99 33.78
C SER A 432 -42.97 35.87 34.09
N ILE A 433 -42.03 35.99 33.13
CA ILE A 433 -40.76 36.72 33.29
C ILE A 433 -40.96 38.25 33.20
N GLY A 434 -41.64 38.84 34.18
CA GLY A 434 -41.62 40.28 34.46
C GLY A 434 -42.16 41.20 33.34
N HIS A 435 -43.49 41.24 33.18
CA HIS A 435 -44.21 42.28 32.42
C HIS A 435 -43.77 42.46 30.94
N LEU A 436 -43.60 41.36 30.20
CA LEU A 436 -43.28 41.34 28.76
C LEU A 436 -44.14 42.32 27.92
N CYS A 437 -45.45 42.36 28.21
CA CYS A 437 -46.44 43.21 27.55
C CYS A 437 -47.24 44.01 28.60
N SER A 438 -47.65 45.23 28.27
CA SER A 438 -48.45 46.08 29.17
C SER A 438 -49.96 45.86 29.10
N PHE A 439 -50.42 44.93 28.25
CA PHE A 439 -51.84 44.57 28.11
C PHE A 439 -51.98 43.04 27.92
N LYS A 440 -51.87 42.52 26.69
CA LYS A 440 -51.98 41.10 26.37
C LYS A 440 -50.70 40.59 25.73
N CYS A 441 -50.21 39.44 26.21
CA CYS A 441 -49.16 38.64 25.59
C CYS A 441 -49.80 37.55 24.71
N VAL A 442 -49.17 37.26 23.57
CA VAL A 442 -49.55 36.15 22.66
C VAL A 442 -48.27 35.43 22.27
N ASN A 443 -48.16 34.15 22.64
CA ASN A 443 -47.01 33.33 22.27
C ASN A 443 -47.04 32.99 20.76
N VAL A 444 -45.88 32.97 20.11
CA VAL A 444 -45.71 32.61 18.68
C VAL A 444 -44.42 31.79 18.49
N PRO A 445 -44.31 30.92 17.48
CA PRO A 445 -43.12 30.07 17.34
C PRO A 445 -41.80 30.88 17.31
N GLY A 446 -41.00 30.73 18.36
CA GLY A 446 -39.72 31.39 18.61
C GLY A 446 -39.76 32.75 19.33
N SER A 447 -40.92 33.28 19.73
CA SER A 447 -41.02 34.53 20.53
C SER A 447 -42.45 34.86 21.01
N TYR A 448 -42.66 36.06 21.56
CA TYR A 448 -43.98 36.60 21.91
C TYR A 448 -44.31 37.86 21.11
N GLN A 449 -45.61 38.14 21.00
CA GLN A 449 -46.12 39.41 20.47
C GLN A 449 -47.09 40.04 21.48
N CYS A 450 -47.00 41.36 21.63
CA CYS A 450 -47.90 42.12 22.48
C CYS A 450 -49.09 42.67 21.68
N ALA A 451 -50.29 42.53 22.23
CA ALA A 451 -51.53 42.99 21.62
C ALA A 451 -52.28 43.98 22.52
N CYS A 452 -52.89 44.99 21.90
CA CYS A 452 -53.83 45.93 22.53
C CYS A 452 -55.29 45.50 22.28
N PRO A 453 -56.26 46.12 22.98
CA PRO A 453 -57.66 46.10 22.57
C PRO A 453 -57.86 46.50 21.11
N GLU A 454 -58.93 45.98 20.49
CA GLU A 454 -59.35 46.35 19.13
C GLU A 454 -59.83 47.81 19.01
N TYR A 455 -60.20 48.45 20.12
CA TYR A 455 -60.78 49.80 20.18
C TYR A 455 -60.21 50.61 21.35
N GLY A 456 -60.14 51.94 21.22
CA GLY A 456 -59.67 52.87 22.26
C GLY A 456 -58.15 52.89 22.51
N TYR A 457 -57.38 51.96 21.94
CA TYR A 457 -55.93 51.86 22.14
C TYR A 457 -55.18 51.54 20.84
N THR A 458 -53.96 52.06 20.72
CA THR A 458 -52.99 51.73 19.66
C THR A 458 -51.68 51.19 20.27
N MET A 459 -50.97 50.34 19.53
CA MET A 459 -49.61 49.95 19.88
C MET A 459 -48.69 51.20 19.94
N SER A 460 -47.87 51.27 20.98
CA SER A 460 -46.82 52.29 21.11
C SER A 460 -45.58 51.91 20.29
N PRO A 461 -44.70 52.88 19.94
CA PRO A 461 -43.47 52.60 19.17
C PRO A 461 -42.50 51.60 19.83
N ASN A 462 -42.68 51.26 21.10
CA ASN A 462 -41.88 50.26 21.81
C ASN A 462 -42.32 48.80 21.55
N GLY A 463 -43.44 48.57 20.82
CA GLY A 463 -43.96 47.25 20.53
C GLY A 463 -44.51 46.47 21.74
N ARG A 464 -44.58 47.07 22.93
CA ARG A 464 -44.95 46.40 24.20
C ARG A 464 -46.08 47.06 24.98
N SER A 465 -46.34 48.34 24.76
CA SER A 465 -47.29 49.13 25.54
C SER A 465 -48.42 49.70 24.70
N CYS A 466 -49.62 49.75 25.25
CA CYS A 466 -50.78 50.37 24.61
C CYS A 466 -50.85 51.86 24.96
N ARG A 467 -51.03 52.71 23.94
CA ARG A 467 -51.33 54.14 24.11
C ARG A 467 -52.81 54.36 23.81
N ASP A 468 -53.45 55.10 24.71
CA ASP A 468 -54.80 55.63 24.55
C ASP A 468 -55.00 56.37 23.21
N ILE A 469 -56.19 56.27 22.64
CA ILE A 469 -56.61 57.00 21.43
C ILE A 469 -57.52 58.14 21.86
N ASP A 470 -57.03 59.38 21.78
CA ASP A 470 -57.83 60.56 22.13
C ASP A 470 -58.86 60.86 21.03
N GLU A 471 -60.05 60.25 21.11
CA GLU A 471 -61.09 60.41 20.10
C GLU A 471 -61.64 61.85 20.03
N CYS A 472 -61.53 62.61 21.12
CA CYS A 472 -61.93 64.02 21.17
C CYS A 472 -61.04 64.91 20.30
N THR A 473 -59.73 64.69 20.29
CA THR A 473 -58.79 65.41 19.41
C THR A 473 -58.84 64.93 17.96
N ILE A 474 -59.16 63.66 17.73
CA ILE A 474 -59.26 63.05 16.39
C ILE A 474 -60.61 63.35 15.71
N GLY A 475 -61.63 63.73 16.49
CA GLY A 475 -63.01 63.91 16.00
C GLY A 475 -63.74 62.58 15.79
N ALA A 476 -63.27 61.50 16.40
CA ALA A 476 -63.85 60.15 16.30
C ALA A 476 -64.97 59.90 17.35
N HIS A 477 -65.62 60.96 17.83
CA HIS A 477 -66.66 60.92 18.85
C HIS A 477 -68.05 61.20 18.27
N ASN A 478 -69.10 60.68 18.92
CA ASN A 478 -70.50 60.84 18.49
C ASN A 478 -71.30 61.86 19.33
N CYS A 479 -70.62 62.70 20.12
CA CYS A 479 -71.24 63.74 20.96
C CYS A 479 -72.10 64.73 20.18
N SER A 480 -73.20 65.17 20.80
CA SER A 480 -74.12 66.18 20.29
C SER A 480 -73.49 67.58 20.29
N LEU A 481 -73.99 68.50 19.45
CA LEU A 481 -73.52 69.90 19.42
C LEU A 481 -73.71 70.71 20.72
N ALA A 482 -74.44 70.16 21.69
CA ALA A 482 -74.63 70.73 23.03
C ALA A 482 -73.77 70.05 24.11
N GLU A 483 -72.95 69.07 23.75
CA GLU A 483 -72.15 68.25 24.66
C GLU A 483 -70.65 68.47 24.40
N THR A 484 -69.86 68.58 25.47
CA THR A 484 -68.40 68.62 25.39
C THR A 484 -67.87 67.19 25.42
N CYS A 485 -66.96 66.86 24.49
CA CYS A 485 -66.22 65.60 24.50
C CYS A 485 -65.11 65.63 25.56
N TYR A 486 -65.03 64.59 26.39
CA TYR A 486 -63.96 64.36 27.36
C TYR A 486 -63.32 63.00 27.11
N ASN A 487 -62.01 62.99 26.82
CA ASN A 487 -61.25 61.77 26.64
C ASN A 487 -60.96 61.10 28.00
N ILE A 488 -61.11 59.77 28.07
CA ILE A 488 -60.79 58.93 29.23
C ILE A 488 -60.07 57.66 28.77
N GLN A 489 -59.51 56.88 29.69
CA GLN A 489 -58.71 55.71 29.31
C GLN A 489 -59.55 54.63 28.62
N GLY A 490 -59.32 54.43 27.32
CA GLY A 490 -60.04 53.48 26.47
C GLY A 490 -61.36 53.99 25.88
N GLY A 491 -61.55 55.31 25.77
CA GLY A 491 -62.67 55.91 25.04
C GLY A 491 -63.06 57.30 25.52
N PHE A 492 -64.13 57.87 24.97
CA PHE A 492 -64.62 59.21 25.35
C PHE A 492 -65.91 59.19 26.20
N ARG A 493 -66.27 60.36 26.74
CA ARG A 493 -67.58 60.69 27.33
C ARG A 493 -68.07 62.04 26.84
N CYS A 494 -69.33 62.08 26.42
CA CYS A 494 -70.03 63.31 26.06
C CYS A 494 -70.76 63.85 27.29
N LEU A 495 -70.52 65.12 27.67
CA LEU A 495 -71.14 65.74 28.83
C LEU A 495 -71.71 67.12 28.49
N SER A 496 -73.00 67.32 28.70
CA SER A 496 -73.62 68.66 28.74
C SER A 496 -73.66 69.19 30.19
N PHE A 497 -73.44 70.50 30.35
CA PHE A 497 -73.46 71.19 31.65
C PHE A 497 -74.31 72.46 31.61
N ASP A 498 -75.62 72.31 31.82
CA ASP A 498 -76.52 73.43 32.05
C ASP A 498 -76.46 73.95 33.50
N CYS A 499 -76.60 75.26 33.66
CA CYS A 499 -76.71 75.87 34.98
C CYS A 499 -78.15 75.81 35.52
N PRO A 500 -78.37 75.45 36.81
CA PRO A 500 -79.69 75.48 37.42
C PRO A 500 -80.36 76.86 37.39
N GLN A 501 -81.68 76.87 37.50
CA GLN A 501 -82.47 78.10 37.58
C GLN A 501 -81.95 79.04 38.68
N ASN A 502 -81.93 80.34 38.39
CA ASN A 502 -81.29 81.42 39.19
C ASN A 502 -79.74 81.43 39.23
N TYR A 503 -79.05 80.60 38.44
CA TYR A 503 -77.60 80.69 38.23
C TYR A 503 -77.27 81.22 36.83
N ARG A 504 -76.09 81.83 36.66
CA ARG A 504 -75.50 82.19 35.36
C ARG A 504 -74.28 81.30 35.10
N LYS A 505 -74.07 80.93 33.83
CA LYS A 505 -72.79 80.34 33.40
C LYS A 505 -71.71 81.41 33.49
N SER A 506 -70.65 81.12 34.25
CA SER A 506 -69.50 81.99 34.49
C SER A 506 -68.22 81.45 33.84
N SER A 507 -68.15 80.13 33.65
CA SER A 507 -67.25 79.45 32.73
C SER A 507 -67.87 78.10 32.36
N ASP A 508 -67.25 77.34 31.45
CA ASP A 508 -67.77 76.04 30.99
C ASP A 508 -67.90 74.97 32.08
N MET A 509 -67.32 75.21 33.26
CA MET A 509 -67.45 74.34 34.42
C MET A 509 -67.89 75.11 35.68
N ARG A 510 -68.36 76.37 35.58
CA ARG A 510 -68.81 77.17 36.74
C ARG A 510 -70.16 77.84 36.51
N CYS A 511 -71.09 77.62 37.44
CA CYS A 511 -72.31 78.41 37.60
C CYS A 511 -72.23 79.30 38.84
N GLU A 512 -72.61 80.56 38.73
CA GLU A 512 -72.68 81.52 39.84
C GLU A 512 -74.13 81.92 40.12
N ARG A 513 -74.50 82.03 41.40
CA ARG A 513 -75.85 82.42 41.80
C ARG A 513 -76.11 83.89 41.43
N GLN A 514 -77.15 84.15 40.63
CA GLN A 514 -77.49 85.51 40.18
C GLN A 514 -78.23 86.28 41.28
N SER A 515 -79.24 85.65 41.87
CA SER A 515 -80.15 86.25 42.84
C SER A 515 -80.79 85.17 43.73
N CYS A 516 -81.20 85.58 44.93
CA CYS A 516 -81.99 84.78 45.86
C CYS A 516 -83.36 85.45 46.06
N PRO A 517 -84.49 84.72 46.03
CA PRO A 517 -85.78 85.33 46.33
C PRO A 517 -85.92 85.67 47.83
N ASN A 518 -85.41 84.83 48.74
CA ASN A 518 -85.39 85.11 50.18
C ASN A 518 -84.01 84.89 50.81
N LEU A 519 -83.80 85.44 52.01
CA LEU A 519 -82.57 85.26 52.80
C LEU A 519 -82.31 83.78 53.14
N LEU A 520 -83.36 83.02 53.45
CA LEU A 520 -83.27 81.59 53.76
C LEU A 520 -82.79 80.76 52.55
N ASP A 521 -83.34 81.05 51.37
CA ASP A 521 -82.88 80.45 50.10
C ASP A 521 -81.42 80.83 49.82
N CYS A 522 -80.99 82.02 50.22
CA CYS A 522 -79.62 82.50 50.07
C CYS A 522 -78.60 81.86 51.04
N GLN A 523 -79.08 81.24 52.12
CA GLN A 523 -78.27 80.43 53.03
C GLN A 523 -78.24 78.95 52.60
N ASN A 524 -79.38 78.43 52.12
CA ASN A 524 -79.53 77.03 51.73
C ASN A 524 -79.00 76.70 50.32
N SER A 525 -78.97 77.68 49.41
CA SER A 525 -78.39 77.49 48.07
C SER A 525 -76.89 77.79 48.04
N PRO A 526 -76.08 77.08 47.23
CA PRO A 526 -74.66 77.39 47.06
C PRO A 526 -74.45 78.74 46.36
N LEU A 527 -73.44 79.49 46.77
CA LEU A 527 -73.02 80.73 46.09
C LEU A 527 -72.49 80.44 44.67
N ARG A 528 -71.84 79.29 44.51
CA ARG A 528 -71.18 78.82 43.30
C ARG A 528 -71.31 77.30 43.20
N ILE A 529 -71.66 76.82 42.01
CA ILE A 529 -71.60 75.41 41.61
C ILE A 529 -70.41 75.26 40.65
N THR A 530 -69.58 74.24 40.85
CA THR A 530 -68.46 73.93 39.96
C THR A 530 -68.51 72.46 39.56
N TYR A 531 -68.41 72.20 38.26
CA TYR A 531 -68.34 70.86 37.69
C TYR A 531 -66.89 70.38 37.69
N TYR A 532 -66.70 69.08 37.93
CA TYR A 532 -65.42 68.40 37.88
C TYR A 532 -65.60 67.02 37.24
N HIS A 533 -64.57 66.54 36.55
CA HIS A 533 -64.46 65.16 36.08
C HIS A 533 -63.21 64.52 36.66
N LEU A 534 -63.28 63.22 36.95
CA LEU A 534 -62.17 62.38 37.40
C LEU A 534 -62.28 61.03 36.66
N SER A 535 -61.16 60.47 36.24
CA SER A 535 -61.10 59.15 35.59
C SER A 535 -60.15 58.24 36.34
N PHE A 536 -60.59 57.01 36.62
CA PHE A 536 -59.79 55.96 37.26
C PHE A 536 -60.09 54.60 36.62
N GLN A 537 -59.30 53.57 36.94
CA GLN A 537 -59.52 52.18 36.53
C GLN A 537 -60.07 51.33 37.71
N THR A 538 -60.70 50.19 37.43
CA THR A 538 -61.24 49.25 38.46
C THR A 538 -60.18 48.64 39.41
N ASN A 539 -58.88 48.77 39.06
CA ASN A 539 -57.75 48.35 39.88
C ASN A 539 -57.38 49.33 41.02
N ILE A 540 -58.08 50.47 41.16
CA ILE A 540 -57.72 51.52 42.12
C ILE A 540 -57.64 51.00 43.56
N VAL A 541 -56.46 51.17 44.18
CA VAL A 541 -56.19 50.71 45.55
C VAL A 541 -56.95 51.58 46.56
N ILE A 542 -57.98 51.00 47.18
CA ILE A 542 -58.79 51.68 48.20
C ILE A 542 -58.18 51.54 49.62
N PRO A 543 -58.35 52.55 50.50
CA PRO A 543 -59.10 53.80 50.31
C PRO A 543 -58.27 54.88 49.57
N ALA A 544 -58.75 55.29 48.39
CA ALA A 544 -58.06 56.25 47.52
C ALA A 544 -58.57 57.68 47.74
N GLN A 545 -57.67 58.66 47.86
CA GLN A 545 -58.04 60.08 47.94
C GLN A 545 -58.29 60.66 46.54
N ILE A 546 -59.54 60.63 46.08
CA ILE A 546 -59.88 60.97 44.69
C ILE A 546 -60.03 62.48 44.43
N PHE A 547 -60.39 63.28 45.44
CA PHE A 547 -60.64 64.71 45.28
C PHE A 547 -60.29 65.50 46.54
N ARG A 548 -59.79 66.74 46.41
CA ARG A 548 -59.48 67.63 47.53
C ARG A 548 -60.11 69.01 47.31
N ILE A 549 -60.75 69.54 48.35
CA ILE A 549 -61.48 70.82 48.30
C ILE A 549 -61.11 71.72 49.49
N GLY A 550 -61.12 73.03 49.24
CA GLY A 550 -60.81 74.10 50.19
C GLY A 550 -60.89 75.47 49.52
N PRO A 551 -60.80 76.57 50.30
CA PRO A 551 -60.79 77.92 49.74
C PRO A 551 -59.44 78.24 49.07
N SER A 552 -59.49 79.07 48.04
CA SER A 552 -58.31 79.67 47.42
C SER A 552 -58.58 81.16 47.15
N PRO A 553 -57.83 82.10 47.76
CA PRO A 553 -56.89 81.87 48.86
C PRO A 553 -57.56 81.40 50.17
N ALA A 554 -56.77 80.73 51.01
CA ALA A 554 -57.12 80.37 52.38
C ALA A 554 -56.49 81.37 53.37
N TYR A 555 -57.21 81.69 54.45
CA TYR A 555 -56.77 82.62 55.49
C TYR A 555 -56.78 81.98 56.88
N SER A 556 -55.98 82.53 57.78
CA SER A 556 -55.99 82.17 59.21
C SER A 556 -57.39 82.37 59.81
N GLY A 557 -57.96 81.31 60.36
CA GLY A 557 -59.33 81.29 60.90
C GLY A 557 -60.39 80.72 59.97
N ASP A 558 -60.08 80.45 58.69
CA ASP A 558 -60.99 79.71 57.80
C ASP A 558 -61.26 78.30 58.34
N ASN A 559 -62.53 77.89 58.31
CA ASN A 559 -62.95 76.56 58.75
C ASN A 559 -63.93 75.95 57.74
N VAL A 560 -63.62 74.76 57.19
CA VAL A 560 -64.51 74.06 56.25
C VAL A 560 -65.22 72.87 56.85
N ILE A 561 -66.49 72.71 56.51
CA ILE A 561 -67.30 71.50 56.69
C ILE A 561 -67.58 70.95 55.28
N ILE A 562 -67.40 69.66 55.06
CA ILE A 562 -67.54 69.03 53.74
C ILE A 562 -68.38 67.76 53.88
N SER A 563 -69.41 67.63 53.04
CA SER A 563 -70.37 66.52 53.05
C SER A 563 -70.88 66.20 51.65
N ILE A 564 -71.04 64.91 51.34
CA ILE A 564 -71.69 64.48 50.10
C ILE A 564 -73.21 64.57 50.30
N THR A 565 -73.90 65.34 49.46
CA THR A 565 -75.35 65.60 49.58
C THR A 565 -76.20 64.78 48.60
N GLN A 566 -75.65 64.39 47.45
CA GLN A 566 -76.32 63.52 46.48
C GLN A 566 -75.34 62.53 45.82
N GLY A 567 -75.86 61.46 45.23
CA GLY A 567 -75.11 60.51 44.38
C GLY A 567 -74.45 59.32 45.09
N ASN A 568 -74.32 59.34 46.41
CA ASN A 568 -73.60 58.29 47.18
C ASN A 568 -74.51 57.20 47.78
N LEU A 569 -75.55 56.76 47.05
CA LEU A 569 -76.58 55.84 47.56
C LEU A 569 -75.99 54.52 48.10
N GLU A 570 -74.97 53.98 47.44
CA GLU A 570 -74.32 52.72 47.78
C GLU A 570 -73.07 52.89 48.67
N ASN A 571 -72.83 54.11 49.20
CA ASN A 571 -71.70 54.43 50.09
C ASN A 571 -70.34 53.97 49.54
N TYR A 572 -70.02 54.37 48.30
CA TYR A 572 -68.68 54.18 47.69
C TYR A 572 -67.69 55.25 48.16
N PHE A 573 -68.21 56.44 48.47
CA PHE A 573 -67.43 57.64 48.76
C PHE A 573 -67.64 58.10 50.20
N SER A 574 -66.60 58.67 50.80
CA SER A 574 -66.68 59.31 52.12
C SER A 574 -65.88 60.61 52.16
N THR A 575 -66.31 61.56 52.98
CA THR A 575 -65.67 62.87 53.13
C THR A 575 -64.89 62.95 54.44
N ARG A 576 -63.61 63.30 54.36
CA ARG A 576 -62.71 63.44 55.51
C ARG A 576 -62.09 64.83 55.53
N LYS A 577 -62.12 65.48 56.69
CA LYS A 577 -61.39 66.73 56.93
C LYS A 577 -59.90 66.45 57.07
N LEU A 578 -59.06 67.21 56.35
CA LEU A 578 -57.60 67.04 56.34
C LEU A 578 -56.92 68.05 57.28
N ASN A 579 -57.35 69.30 57.25
CA ASN A 579 -56.94 70.35 58.19
C ASN A 579 -58.09 71.34 58.40
N ALA A 580 -57.86 72.47 59.07
CA ALA A 580 -58.93 73.44 59.39
C ALA A 580 -59.75 73.89 58.16
N TYR A 581 -59.06 74.18 57.04
CA TYR A 581 -59.62 74.81 55.84
C TYR A 581 -59.65 73.90 54.60
N THR A 582 -59.17 72.64 54.67
CA THR A 582 -59.30 71.67 53.56
C THR A 582 -59.78 70.29 54.01
N GLY A 583 -60.48 69.61 53.11
CA GLY A 583 -60.82 68.20 53.23
C GLY A 583 -60.80 67.51 51.87
N ALA A 584 -61.10 66.22 51.88
CA ALA A 584 -61.04 65.38 50.69
C ALA A 584 -62.19 64.37 50.63
N VAL A 585 -62.50 63.94 49.42
CA VAL A 585 -63.35 62.80 49.12
C VAL A 585 -62.45 61.59 48.92
N TYR A 586 -62.79 60.50 49.59
CA TYR A 586 -62.14 59.20 49.45
C TYR A 586 -63.11 58.21 48.81
N MET A 587 -62.63 57.42 47.84
CA MET A 587 -63.30 56.17 47.46
C MET A 587 -62.84 55.06 48.41
N HIS A 588 -63.77 54.37 49.06
CA HIS A 588 -63.47 53.35 50.08
C HIS A 588 -64.19 52.01 49.85
N ARG A 589 -64.86 51.84 48.70
CA ARG A 589 -65.33 50.55 48.18
C ARG A 589 -64.76 50.37 46.78
N GLN A 590 -64.28 49.17 46.46
CA GLN A 590 -63.73 48.88 45.15
C GLN A 590 -64.87 48.72 44.14
N VAL A 591 -64.68 49.29 42.96
CA VAL A 591 -65.59 49.20 41.82
C VAL A 591 -65.04 48.09 40.92
N ARG A 592 -65.76 46.97 40.79
CA ARG A 592 -65.29 45.76 40.08
C ARG A 592 -65.50 45.81 38.56
N GLU A 593 -66.58 46.47 38.14
CA GLU A 593 -67.01 46.61 36.74
C GLU A 593 -67.01 48.09 36.36
N PRO A 594 -66.80 48.47 35.09
CA PRO A 594 -66.79 49.86 34.67
C PRO A 594 -68.10 50.57 35.05
N ARG A 595 -68.01 51.67 35.78
CA ARG A 595 -69.18 52.36 36.34
C ARG A 595 -68.92 53.84 36.54
N ASP A 596 -69.81 54.65 35.99
CA ASP A 596 -69.75 56.10 36.07
C ASP A 596 -70.63 56.60 37.23
N PHE A 597 -70.09 57.48 38.07
CA PHE A 597 -70.78 58.05 39.23
C PHE A 597 -70.89 59.58 39.08
N LEU A 598 -71.97 60.15 39.61
CA LEU A 598 -72.15 61.60 39.75
C LEU A 598 -72.45 61.91 41.22
N ILE A 599 -71.54 62.61 41.90
CA ILE A 599 -71.70 62.99 43.31
C ILE A 599 -71.71 64.51 43.48
N ASP A 600 -72.63 65.01 44.31
CA ASP A 600 -72.68 66.41 44.72
C ASP A 600 -72.03 66.54 46.10
N VAL A 601 -70.93 67.29 46.15
CA VAL A 601 -70.12 67.50 47.36
C VAL A 601 -70.24 68.95 47.79
N GLU A 602 -70.90 69.17 48.92
CA GLU A 602 -71.03 70.48 49.53
C GLU A 602 -69.80 70.82 50.36
N MET A 603 -69.28 72.03 50.22
CA MET A 603 -68.33 72.64 51.15
C MET A 603 -68.94 73.91 51.74
N LYS A 604 -69.16 73.91 53.06
CA LYS A 604 -69.52 75.10 53.84
C LYS A 604 -68.25 75.70 54.43
N LEU A 605 -67.84 76.86 53.91
CA LEU A 605 -66.72 77.65 54.40
C LEU A 605 -67.23 78.67 55.43
N TRP A 606 -66.76 78.55 56.66
CA TRP A 606 -66.89 79.58 57.68
C TRP A 606 -65.73 80.58 57.58
N ARG A 607 -66.06 81.87 57.41
CA ARG A 607 -65.11 82.98 57.33
C ARG A 607 -65.73 84.24 57.94
N GLN A 608 -65.00 84.89 58.84
CA GLN A 608 -65.39 86.16 59.48
C GLN A 608 -66.83 86.15 60.07
N GLY A 609 -67.22 85.04 60.71
CA GLY A 609 -68.54 84.88 61.33
C GLY A 609 -69.67 84.46 60.37
N THR A 610 -69.42 84.39 59.07
CA THR A 610 -70.41 83.97 58.06
C THR A 610 -70.12 82.58 57.50
N PHE A 611 -71.16 81.83 57.15
CA PHE A 611 -71.04 80.60 56.35
C PHE A 611 -71.31 80.90 54.88
N THR A 612 -70.48 80.35 54.00
CA THR A 612 -70.64 80.41 52.54
C THR A 612 -70.61 79.00 51.96
N THR A 613 -71.67 78.63 51.26
CA THR A 613 -71.86 77.28 50.71
C THR A 613 -71.35 77.22 49.27
N PHE A 614 -70.54 76.22 48.95
CA PHE A 614 -70.04 75.91 47.62
C PHE A 614 -70.42 74.48 47.25
N LEU A 615 -70.76 74.23 45.99
CA LEU A 615 -71.09 72.88 45.51
C LEU A 615 -70.06 72.45 44.45
N ALA A 616 -69.43 71.30 44.67
CA ALA A 616 -68.63 70.60 43.68
C ALA A 616 -69.43 69.40 43.15
N ARG A 617 -69.86 69.46 41.89
CA ARG A 617 -70.54 68.38 41.19
C ARG A 617 -69.48 67.57 40.44
N ILE A 618 -69.23 66.35 40.90
CA ILE A 618 -68.08 65.55 40.47
C ILE A 618 -68.58 64.31 39.71
N TYR A 619 -68.23 64.25 38.43
CA TYR A 619 -68.30 63.03 37.63
C TYR A 619 -67.05 62.19 37.93
N VAL A 620 -67.25 60.92 38.26
CA VAL A 620 -66.19 59.95 38.53
C VAL A 620 -66.38 58.77 37.59
N PHE A 621 -65.60 58.74 36.52
CA PHE A 621 -65.59 57.67 35.53
C PHE A 621 -64.68 56.54 36.02
N ILE A 622 -65.21 55.34 36.18
CA ILE A 622 -64.40 54.14 36.43
C ILE A 622 -64.39 53.29 35.17
N THR A 623 -63.24 53.30 34.50
CA THR A 623 -62.95 52.53 33.29
C THR A 623 -62.49 51.12 33.65
N ALA A 624 -62.54 50.20 32.68
CA ALA A 624 -61.98 48.86 32.87
C ALA A 624 -60.47 48.94 33.16
N ASN A 625 -60.00 48.13 34.11
CA ASN A 625 -58.57 47.83 34.20
C ASN A 625 -58.07 47.24 32.89
N SER A 626 -56.92 47.71 32.43
CA SER A 626 -56.28 47.31 31.18
C SER A 626 -55.19 46.25 31.39
N LEU A 627 -55.36 45.42 32.42
CA LEU A 627 -54.43 44.41 32.97
C LEU A 627 -55.22 43.24 33.56
#